data_AF-A0A925YVU6-F1
#
_entry.id   AF-A0A925YVU6-F1
#
_cell.length_a   1.000
_cell.length_b   1.000
_cell.length_c   1.000
_cell.angle_alpha   90.00
_cell.angle_beta   90.00
_cell.angle_gamma   90.00
#
_symmetry.space_group_name_H-M   'P 1'
#
loop_
_entity.id
_entity.type
_entity.pdbx_description
1 polymer ?
#
loop_
_entity_poly.entity_id
_entity_poly.type
_entity_poly.pdbx_seq_one_letter_code
_entity_poly.pdbx_strand_id
1 'polypeptide(L)'
;MNGTVTLVAGLVSIPIFQGLANRIGKTKTLGITIALVMLGSLASWFTMTPAHPYLSFAGGILNAPGYTGLWMLLPSMLADVADHDELQTSERREGSFSSIFGWLLKLSSTLGFAVSGPLIVLAGFQARGSGAVPPPEVLLNMRMLYAFLPAAFLITAIVLLVRYPLSAKAMTDIRAQLETRRGTA
;
A
#
# COMPACT_ATOMS: atom_id res chain seq x y z
N MET A 1 -1.35 21.92 -7.93
CA MET A 1 -0.47 22.26 -6.79
C MET A 1 -0.45 21.20 -5.68
N ASN A 2 -1.54 20.45 -5.43
CA ASN A 2 -1.56 19.36 -4.43
C ASN A 2 -0.53 18.23 -4.71
N GLY A 3 -0.40 17.79 -5.97
CA GLY A 3 0.49 16.67 -6.32
C GLY A 3 1.97 16.92 -6.00
N THR A 4 2.47 18.15 -6.20
CA THR A 4 3.89 18.47 -5.99
C THR A 4 4.30 18.34 -4.53
N VAL A 5 3.45 18.77 -3.60
CA VAL A 5 3.73 18.68 -2.15
C VAL A 5 3.78 17.22 -1.70
N THR A 6 2.84 16.40 -2.18
CA THR A 6 2.81 14.95 -1.92
C THR A 6 4.04 14.24 -2.47
N LEU A 7 4.52 14.63 -3.66
CA LEU A 7 5.73 14.07 -4.25
C LEU A 7 6.99 14.42 -3.46
N VAL A 8 7.14 15.68 -3.04
CA VAL A 8 8.28 16.12 -2.23
C VAL A 8 8.26 15.43 -0.86
N ALA A 9 7.09 15.35 -0.21
CA ALA A 9 6.92 14.62 1.05
C ALA A 9 7.27 13.13 0.90
N GLY A 10 6.84 12.49 -0.19
CA GLY A 10 7.21 11.12 -0.53
C GLY A 10 8.72 10.94 -0.70
N LEU A 11 9.37 11.82 -1.46
CA LEU A 11 10.82 11.81 -1.68
C LEU A 11 11.62 11.91 -0.38
N VAL A 12 11.24 12.81 0.51
CA VAL A 12 11.88 12.95 1.84
C VAL A 12 11.66 11.73 2.71
N SER A 13 10.55 11.01 2.51
CA SER A 13 10.21 9.82 3.27
C SER A 13 11.03 8.58 2.87
N ILE A 14 11.56 8.52 1.64
CA ILE A 14 12.36 7.39 1.14
C ILE A 14 13.52 7.03 2.08
N PRO A 15 14.46 7.94 2.43
CA PRO A 15 15.58 7.61 3.32
C PRO A 15 15.13 7.20 4.72
N ILE A 16 14.00 7.74 5.20
CA ILE A 16 13.44 7.41 6.51
C ILE A 16 12.98 5.94 6.52
N PHE A 17 12.21 5.53 5.51
CA PHE A 17 11.75 4.15 5.39
C PHE A 17 12.87 3.17 5.06
N GLN A 18 13.88 3.58 4.29
CA GLN A 18 15.11 2.79 4.09
C GLN A 18 15.84 2.54 5.41
N GLY A 19 16.09 3.59 6.20
CA GLY A 19 16.72 3.47 7.52
C GLY A 19 15.91 2.61 8.48
N LEU A 20 14.58 2.75 8.45
CA LEU A 20 13.68 1.96 9.27
C LEU A 20 13.68 0.48 8.85
N ALA A 21 13.54 0.19 7.55
CA ALA A 21 13.64 -1.16 6.99
C ALA A 21 14.93 -1.89 7.39
N ASN A 22 16.06 -1.17 7.38
CA ASN A 22 17.35 -1.75 7.76
C ASN A 22 17.47 -2.02 9.27
N ARG A 23 16.84 -1.21 10.13
CA ARG A 23 16.93 -1.37 11.60
C ARG A 23 15.95 -2.38 12.18
N ILE A 24 14.68 -2.32 11.79
CA ILE A 24 13.61 -3.14 12.39
C ILE A 24 13.16 -4.32 11.50
N GLY A 25 13.65 -4.37 10.26
CA GLY A 25 13.30 -5.38 9.26
C GLY A 25 12.10 -5.00 8.41
N LYS A 26 12.12 -5.45 7.14
CA LYS A 26 11.14 -5.10 6.09
C LYS A 26 9.70 -5.41 6.50
N THR A 27 9.43 -6.56 7.11
CA THR A 27 8.09 -6.99 7.55
C THR A 27 7.48 -6.02 8.57
N LYS A 28 8.26 -5.59 9.58
CA LYS A 28 7.78 -4.64 10.59
C LYS A 28 7.58 -3.25 9.98
N THR A 29 8.50 -2.81 9.13
CA THR A 29 8.38 -1.53 8.41
C THR A 29 7.16 -1.51 7.51
N LEU A 30 6.83 -2.63 6.84
CA LEU A 30 5.61 -2.73 6.03
C LEU A 30 4.36 -2.61 6.90
N GLY A 31 4.35 -3.22 8.10
CA GLY A 31 3.26 -3.08 9.06
C GLY A 31 3.05 -1.63 9.52
N ILE A 32 4.13 -0.93 9.85
CA ILE A 32 4.09 0.51 10.23
C ILE A 32 3.57 1.35 9.08
N THR A 33 4.04 1.06 7.87
CA THR A 33 3.60 1.73 6.64
C THR A 33 2.10 1.54 6.40
N ILE A 34 1.59 0.31 6.51
CA ILE A 34 0.15 0.01 6.36
C ILE A 34 -0.66 0.71 7.45
N ALA A 35 -0.18 0.72 8.70
CA ALA A 35 -0.81 1.45 9.79
C ALA A 35 -0.83 2.96 9.51
N LEU A 36 0.24 3.52 8.95
CA LEU A 36 0.32 4.94 8.58
C LEU A 36 -0.66 5.30 7.47
N VAL A 37 -0.81 4.44 6.45
CA VAL A 37 -1.84 4.61 5.39
C VAL A 37 -3.25 4.48 5.97
N MET A 38 -3.46 3.56 6.91
CA MET A 38 -4.75 3.39 7.58
C MET A 38 -5.11 4.63 8.42
N LEU A 39 -4.16 5.13 9.21
CA LEU A 39 -4.30 6.39 9.94
C LEU A 39 -4.51 7.58 9.01
N GLY A 40 -3.82 7.62 7.87
CA GLY A 40 -4.00 8.61 6.83
C GLY A 40 -5.39 8.55 6.20
N SER A 41 -5.94 7.36 5.98
CA SER A 41 -7.29 7.16 5.42
C SER A 41 -8.39 7.54 6.43
N LEU A 42 -8.18 7.22 7.71
CA LEU A 42 -9.04 7.66 8.82
C LEU A 42 -8.93 9.17 9.07
N ALA A 43 -7.74 9.77 8.89
CA ALA A 43 -7.57 11.21 8.96
C ALA A 43 -8.27 11.91 7.78
N SER A 44 -8.30 11.29 6.60
CA SER A 44 -9.09 11.75 5.44
C SER A 44 -10.59 11.84 5.75
N TRP A 45 -11.11 11.00 6.65
CA TRP A 45 -12.49 11.11 7.15
C TRP A 45 -12.76 12.46 7.81
N PHE A 46 -11.86 12.96 8.66
CA PHE A 46 -12.01 14.26 9.34
C PHE A 46 -11.58 15.45 8.49
N THR A 47 -10.60 15.26 7.60
CA THR A 47 -10.04 16.34 6.78
C THR A 47 -10.82 16.65 5.51
N MET A 48 -11.66 15.73 5.00
CA MET A 48 -12.65 16.02 3.94
C MET A 48 -13.90 16.74 4.49
N THR A 49 -13.69 17.87 5.15
CA THR A 49 -14.77 18.77 5.55
C THR A 49 -14.80 19.96 4.58
N PRO A 50 -15.93 20.24 3.88
CA PRO A 50 -16.02 21.29 2.85
C PRO A 50 -15.65 22.71 3.34
N ALA A 51 -15.64 22.93 4.66
CA ALA A 51 -15.34 24.22 5.28
C ALA A 51 -13.85 24.60 5.26
N HIS A 52 -12.91 23.65 5.13
CA HIS A 52 -11.47 23.93 5.18
C HIS A 52 -10.67 23.11 4.15
N PRO A 53 -10.58 23.56 2.89
CA PRO A 53 -9.82 22.89 1.81
C PRO A 53 -8.32 22.69 2.13
N TYR A 54 -7.76 23.47 3.07
CA TYR A 54 -6.38 23.37 3.52
C TYR A 54 -6.08 22.05 4.26
N LEU A 55 -7.07 21.43 4.90
CA LEU A 55 -6.90 20.15 5.61
C LEU A 55 -6.65 18.97 4.67
N SER A 56 -7.13 19.04 3.42
CA SER A 56 -6.81 18.05 2.39
C SER A 56 -5.31 17.99 2.07
N PHE A 57 -4.57 19.09 2.24
CA PHE A 57 -3.11 19.11 2.10
C PHE A 57 -2.44 18.33 3.23
N ALA A 58 -2.93 18.47 4.46
CA ALA A 58 -2.42 17.73 5.62
C ALA A 58 -2.68 16.22 5.49
N GLY A 59 -3.85 15.82 4.98
CA GLY A 59 -4.17 14.42 4.68
C GLY A 59 -3.26 13.81 3.60
N GLY A 60 -2.95 14.58 2.55
CA GLY A 60 -2.01 14.16 1.50
C GLY A 60 -0.58 13.96 2.02
N ILE A 61 -0.10 14.88 2.86
CA ILE A 61 1.23 14.80 3.48
C ILE A 61 1.34 13.60 4.42
N LEU A 62 0.27 13.23 5.13
CA LEU A 62 0.27 12.09 6.04
C LEU A 62 0.23 10.73 5.30
N ASN A 63 -0.46 10.68 4.15
CA ASN A 63 -0.54 9.45 3.34
C ASN A 63 0.70 9.21 2.48
N ALA A 64 1.34 10.27 1.97
CA ALA A 64 2.54 10.20 1.11
C ALA A 64 3.63 9.24 1.64
N PRO A 65 4.12 9.38 2.90
CA PRO A 65 5.13 8.48 3.47
C PRO A 65 4.69 7.02 3.45
N GLY A 66 3.43 6.75 3.79
CA GLY A 66 2.87 5.40 3.81
C GLY A 66 2.85 4.77 2.42
N TYR A 67 2.41 5.48 1.39
CA TYR A 67 2.44 4.94 0.04
C TYR A 67 3.87 4.73 -0.47
N THR A 68 4.80 5.64 -0.17
CA THR A 68 6.21 5.49 -0.53
C THR A 68 6.83 4.24 0.11
N GLY A 69 6.63 4.04 1.41
CA GLY A 69 7.13 2.84 2.08
C GLY A 69 6.57 1.55 1.49
N LEU A 70 5.28 1.56 1.11
CA LEU A 70 4.60 0.37 0.60
C LEU A 70 5.13 -0.02 -0.78
N TRP A 71 5.26 0.94 -1.67
CA TRP A 71 5.81 0.73 -3.01
C TRP A 71 7.31 0.39 -3.01
N MET A 72 8.04 0.79 -1.98
CA MET A 72 9.44 0.45 -1.82
C MET A 72 9.64 -0.96 -1.24
N LEU A 73 8.83 -1.35 -0.25
CA LEU A 73 9.02 -2.60 0.49
C LEU A 73 8.44 -3.82 -0.23
N LEU A 74 7.30 -3.68 -0.92
CA LEU A 74 6.67 -4.78 -1.65
C LEU A 74 7.60 -5.49 -2.65
N PRO A 75 8.25 -4.81 -3.60
CA PRO A 75 9.17 -5.47 -4.53
C PRO A 75 10.39 -6.05 -3.80
N SER A 76 10.83 -5.42 -2.71
CA SER A 76 11.95 -5.92 -1.90
C SER A 76 11.62 -7.22 -1.18
N MET A 77 10.39 -7.37 -0.67
CA MET A 77 9.91 -8.61 -0.04
C MET A 77 9.58 -9.68 -1.08
N LEU A 78 9.18 -9.30 -2.29
CA LEU A 78 9.01 -10.24 -3.39
C LEU A 78 10.33 -10.90 -3.79
N ALA A 79 11.42 -10.12 -3.84
CA ALA A 79 12.76 -10.64 -4.06
C ALA A 79 13.18 -11.61 -2.93
N ASP A 80 12.90 -11.27 -1.67
CA ASP A 80 13.19 -12.16 -0.53
C ASP A 80 12.47 -13.52 -0.66
N VAL A 81 11.24 -13.54 -1.19
CA VAL A 81 10.49 -14.78 -1.45
C VAL A 81 11.10 -15.57 -2.60
N ALA A 82 11.53 -14.89 -3.67
CA ALA A 82 12.20 -15.54 -4.79
C ALA A 82 13.54 -16.16 -4.38
N ASP A 83 14.32 -15.48 -3.54
CA ASP A 83 15.56 -16.01 -2.96
C ASP A 83 15.31 -17.24 -2.07
N HIS A 84 14.25 -17.19 -1.25
CA HIS A 84 13.84 -18.36 -0.46
C HIS A 84 13.45 -19.55 -1.33
N ASP A 85 12.69 -19.33 -2.41
CA ASP A 85 12.33 -20.36 -3.38
C ASP A 85 13.55 -20.93 -4.11
N GLU A 86 14.50 -20.07 -4.50
CA GLU A 86 15.77 -20.51 -5.10
C GLU A 86 16.57 -21.38 -4.13
N LEU A 87 16.60 -21.07 -2.84
CA LEU A 87 17.31 -21.90 -1.86
C LEU A 87 16.71 -23.32 -1.78
N GLN A 88 15.39 -23.45 -1.88
CA GLN A 88 14.68 -24.72 -1.79
C GLN A 88 14.71 -25.52 -3.09
N THR A 89 14.54 -24.87 -4.24
CA THR A 89 14.40 -25.52 -5.55
C THR A 89 15.69 -25.53 -6.36
N SER A 90 16.68 -24.72 -5.98
CA SER A 90 17.89 -24.44 -6.77
C SER A 90 17.65 -23.86 -8.16
N GLU A 91 16.42 -23.41 -8.46
CA GLU A 91 16.07 -22.75 -9.72
C GLU A 91 15.85 -21.24 -9.53
N ARG A 92 16.41 -20.43 -10.43
CA ARG A 92 16.22 -18.97 -10.40
C ARG A 92 14.92 -18.58 -11.09
N ARG A 93 13.86 -18.45 -10.30
CA ARG A 93 12.48 -18.14 -10.77
C ARG A 93 12.05 -16.69 -10.49
N GLU A 94 13.01 -15.78 -10.29
CA GLU A 94 12.76 -14.35 -10.00
C GLU A 94 11.82 -13.67 -11.02
N GLY A 95 11.95 -14.03 -12.30
CA GLY A 95 11.10 -13.50 -13.39
C GLY A 95 9.65 -13.95 -13.32
N SER A 96 9.39 -15.19 -12.87
CA SER A 96 8.04 -15.72 -12.69
C SER A 96 7.33 -15.02 -11.53
N PHE A 97 8.00 -14.84 -10.39
CA PHE A 97 7.45 -14.08 -9.26
C PHE A 97 7.13 -12.63 -9.63
N SER A 98 8.03 -11.96 -10.35
CA SER A 98 7.81 -10.58 -10.83
C SER A 98 6.65 -10.49 -11.81
N SER A 99 6.48 -11.49 -12.68
CA SER A 99 5.38 -11.56 -13.65
C SER A 99 4.02 -11.74 -12.96
N ILE A 100 3.92 -12.66 -11.99
CA ILE A 100 2.70 -12.89 -11.21
C ILE A 100 2.35 -11.63 -10.40
N PHE A 101 3.34 -11.00 -9.76
CA PHE A 101 3.14 -9.76 -9.02
C PHE A 101 2.60 -8.63 -9.91
N GLY A 102 3.21 -8.41 -11.08
CA GLY A 102 2.74 -7.41 -12.04
C GLY A 102 1.34 -7.70 -12.56
N TRP A 103 1.00 -8.97 -12.80
CA TRP A 103 -0.35 -9.37 -13.21
C TRP A 103 -1.39 -9.13 -12.11
N LEU A 104 -1.08 -9.46 -10.85
CA LEU A 104 -1.93 -9.19 -9.70
C LEU A 104 -2.17 -7.69 -9.48
N LEU A 105 -1.16 -6.84 -9.69
CA LEU A 105 -1.32 -5.38 -9.63
C LEU A 105 -2.29 -4.87 -10.70
N LYS A 106 -2.20 -5.38 -11.93
CA LYS A 106 -3.13 -5.02 -13.00
C LYS A 106 -4.54 -5.52 -12.71
N LEU A 107 -4.68 -6.78 -12.28
CA LEU A 107 -5.97 -7.38 -11.95
C LEU A 107 -6.67 -6.62 -10.82
N SER A 108 -5.95 -6.30 -9.73
CA SER A 108 -6.51 -5.52 -8.62
C SER A 108 -6.93 -4.12 -9.06
N SER A 109 -6.16 -3.47 -9.95
CA SER A 109 -6.51 -2.17 -10.51
C SER A 109 -7.76 -2.26 -11.38
N THR A 110 -7.85 -3.24 -12.29
CA THR A 110 -9.02 -3.45 -13.15
C THR A 110 -10.27 -3.75 -12.32
N LEU A 111 -10.17 -4.62 -11.30
CA LEU A 111 -11.28 -4.89 -10.39
C LEU A 111 -11.69 -3.64 -9.62
N GLY A 112 -10.73 -2.84 -9.14
CA GLY A 112 -11.01 -1.57 -8.48
C GLY A 112 -11.80 -0.60 -9.36
N PHE A 113 -11.41 -0.44 -10.63
CA PHE A 113 -12.14 0.38 -11.58
C PHE A 113 -13.50 -0.20 -11.99
N ALA A 114 -13.59 -1.52 -12.14
CA ALA A 114 -14.84 -2.19 -12.50
C ALA A 114 -15.89 -2.07 -11.39
N VAL A 115 -15.46 -2.16 -10.12
CA VAL A 115 -16.33 -2.07 -8.96
C VAL A 115 -16.67 -0.62 -8.60
N SER A 116 -15.78 0.35 -8.84
CA SER A 116 -15.98 1.74 -8.40
C SER A 116 -17.25 2.39 -8.96
N GLY A 117 -17.59 2.16 -10.24
CA GLY A 117 -18.79 2.70 -10.88
C GLY A 117 -20.09 2.21 -10.23
N PRO A 118 -20.34 0.89 -10.20
CA PRO A 118 -21.49 0.32 -9.50
C PRO A 118 -21.57 0.74 -8.02
N LEU A 119 -20.44 0.81 -7.32
CA LEU A 119 -20.39 1.19 -5.90
C LEU A 119 -20.93 2.62 -5.67
N ILE A 120 -20.61 3.55 -6.58
CA ILE A 120 -21.07 4.93 -6.53
C ILE A 120 -22.58 5.03 -6.77
N VAL A 121 -23.11 4.24 -7.72
CA VAL A 121 -24.56 4.17 -7.97
C VAL A 121 -25.29 3.59 -6.75
N LEU A 122 -24.72 2.56 -6.12
CA LEU A 122 -25.26 1.93 -4.91
C LEU A 122 -25.23 2.88 -3.70
N ALA A 123 -24.28 3.82 -3.65
CA ALA A 123 -24.25 4.90 -2.67
C ALA A 123 -25.38 5.92 -2.82
N GLY A 124 -26.18 5.84 -3.91
CA GLY A 124 -27.27 6.76 -4.21
C GLY A 124 -26.87 7.94 -5.10
N PHE A 125 -25.67 7.92 -5.70
CA PHE A 125 -25.25 8.99 -6.60
C PHE A 125 -25.98 8.91 -7.95
N GLN A 126 -26.86 9.88 -8.21
CA GLN A 126 -27.57 10.01 -9.47
C GLN A 126 -26.81 10.97 -10.39
N ALA A 127 -26.09 10.43 -11.39
CA ALA A 127 -25.42 11.25 -12.41
C ALA A 127 -26.41 11.97 -13.35
N ARG A 128 -27.69 11.58 -13.33
CA ARG A 128 -28.74 11.98 -14.29
C ARG A 128 -29.80 12.86 -13.63
N GLY A 129 -29.36 13.99 -13.07
CA GLY A 129 -30.23 15.02 -12.53
C GLY A 129 -29.35 16.19 -12.15
N SER A 130 -29.69 17.39 -12.66
CA SER A 130 -29.11 18.73 -12.44
C SER A 130 -27.90 18.80 -11.51
N GLY A 131 -26.81 19.47 -11.91
CA GLY A 131 -25.56 19.71 -11.16
C GLY A 131 -25.65 20.39 -9.79
N ALA A 132 -26.62 19.97 -8.98
CA ALA A 132 -26.86 20.28 -7.60
C ALA A 132 -25.99 19.36 -6.73
N VAL A 133 -25.53 19.92 -5.63
CA VAL A 133 -24.77 19.20 -4.62
C VAL A 133 -25.56 17.96 -4.16
N PRO A 134 -24.94 16.77 -4.09
CA PRO A 134 -25.62 15.56 -3.63
C PRO A 134 -26.27 15.77 -2.26
N PRO A 135 -27.40 15.11 -1.97
CA PRO A 135 -28.02 15.16 -0.65
C PRO A 135 -26.99 14.79 0.44
N PRO A 136 -27.08 15.37 1.66
CA PRO A 136 -26.14 15.10 2.74
C PRO A 136 -25.95 13.61 3.05
N GLU A 137 -27.02 12.82 2.89
CA GLU A 137 -27.02 11.36 3.08
C GLU A 137 -26.18 10.62 2.01
N VAL A 138 -26.29 11.01 0.74
CA VAL A 138 -25.47 10.43 -0.35
C VAL A 138 -24.00 10.78 -0.14
N LEU A 139 -23.71 12.02 0.28
CA LEU A 139 -22.35 12.46 0.56
C LEU A 139 -21.74 11.71 1.76
N LEU A 140 -22.54 11.41 2.78
CA LEU A 140 -22.14 10.56 3.91
C LEU A 140 -21.84 9.12 3.44
N ASN A 141 -22.72 8.52 2.63
CA ASN A 141 -22.55 7.16 2.11
C ASN A 141 -21.28 7.04 1.25
N MET A 142 -21.01 8.02 0.38
CA MET A 142 -19.78 8.05 -0.42
C MET A 142 -18.53 8.19 0.45
N ARG A 143 -18.57 9.02 1.50
CA ARG A 143 -17.46 9.12 2.48
C ARG A 143 -17.24 7.79 3.21
N MET A 144 -18.31 7.12 3.62
CA MET A 144 -18.23 5.81 4.31
C MET A 144 -17.55 4.78 3.42
N LEU A 145 -17.96 4.68 2.16
CA LEU A 145 -17.36 3.77 1.19
C LEU A 145 -15.88 4.12 0.94
N TYR A 146 -15.53 5.40 0.85
CA TYR A 146 -14.15 5.83 0.63
C TYR A 146 -13.22 5.52 1.81
N ALA A 147 -13.70 5.56 3.04
CA ALA A 147 -12.87 5.32 4.23
C ALA A 147 -12.88 3.85 4.68
N PHE A 148 -14.06 3.23 4.81
CA PHE A 148 -14.20 1.90 5.36
C PHE A 148 -13.75 0.80 4.40
N LEU A 149 -14.01 0.95 3.09
CA LEU A 149 -13.66 -0.08 2.13
C LEU A 149 -12.14 -0.28 2.06
N PRO A 150 -11.29 0.76 1.87
CA PRO A 150 -9.84 0.60 1.92
C PRO A 150 -9.36 0.15 3.30
N ALA A 151 -9.95 0.64 4.40
CA ALA A 151 -9.56 0.22 5.74
C ALA A 151 -9.75 -1.30 5.95
N ALA A 152 -10.85 -1.88 5.47
CA ALA A 152 -11.08 -3.32 5.54
C ALA A 152 -10.00 -4.13 4.78
N PHE A 153 -9.60 -3.67 3.58
CA PHE A 153 -8.50 -4.28 2.83
C PHE A 153 -7.15 -4.15 3.56
N LEU A 154 -6.86 -2.99 4.15
CA LEU A 154 -5.64 -2.77 4.92
C LEU A 154 -5.58 -3.63 6.18
N ILE A 155 -6.70 -3.80 6.89
CA ILE A 155 -6.80 -4.72 8.04
C ILE A 155 -6.48 -6.15 7.60
N THR A 156 -7.07 -6.60 6.48
CA THR A 156 -6.81 -7.92 5.91
C THR A 156 -5.32 -8.08 5.57
N ALA A 157 -4.69 -7.06 5.00
CA ALA A 157 -3.26 -7.05 4.72
C ALA A 157 -2.40 -7.17 5.99
N ILE A 158 -2.75 -6.48 7.08
CA ILE A 158 -2.06 -6.61 8.38
C ILE A 158 -2.17 -8.04 8.91
N VAL A 159 -3.36 -8.65 8.85
CA VAL A 159 -3.57 -10.02 9.32
C VAL A 159 -2.70 -11.02 8.55
N LEU A 160 -2.60 -10.87 7.23
CA LEU A 160 -1.72 -11.69 6.40
C LEU A 160 -0.24 -11.45 6.74
N LEU A 161 0.14 -10.21 7.01
CA LEU A 161 1.51 -9.85 7.38
C LEU A 161 1.94 -10.47 8.71
N VAL A 162 1.04 -10.62 9.68
CA VAL A 162 1.33 -11.29 10.97
C VAL A 162 1.65 -12.77 10.76
N ARG A 163 1.12 -13.40 9.70
CA ARG A 163 1.42 -14.80 9.34
C ARG A 163 2.65 -14.94 8.43
N TYR A 164 3.34 -13.84 8.12
CA TYR A 164 4.48 -13.86 7.22
C TYR A 164 5.71 -14.50 7.89
N PRO A 165 6.23 -15.64 7.38
CA PRO A 165 7.25 -16.42 8.07
C PRO A 165 8.68 -15.87 7.89
N LEU A 166 8.90 -15.04 6.86
CA LEU A 166 10.21 -14.51 6.50
C LEU A 166 10.55 -13.30 7.38
N SER A 167 11.23 -13.59 8.49
CA SER A 167 11.81 -12.57 9.37
C SER A 167 13.15 -12.07 8.83
N ALA A 168 13.60 -10.89 9.29
CA ALA A 168 14.91 -10.35 8.90
C ALA A 168 16.09 -11.30 9.19
N LYS A 169 15.99 -12.07 10.28
CA LYS A 169 16.99 -13.10 10.63
C LYS A 169 16.98 -14.23 9.60
N ALA A 170 15.79 -14.77 9.31
CA ALA A 170 15.64 -15.84 8.31
C ALA A 170 16.20 -15.41 6.95
N MET A 171 15.97 -14.16 6.53
CA MET A 171 16.51 -13.65 5.26
C MET A 171 18.03 -13.52 5.25
N THR A 172 18.63 -13.18 6.39
CA THR A 172 20.09 -13.13 6.52
C THR A 172 20.70 -14.52 6.39
N ASP A 173 20.07 -15.52 7.00
CA ASP A 173 20.50 -16.93 6.91
C ASP A 173 20.36 -17.48 5.48
N ILE A 174 19.26 -17.19 4.79
CA ILE A 174 19.03 -17.59 3.40
C ILE A 174 20.10 -17.01 2.49
N ARG A 175 20.40 -15.72 2.66
CA ARG A 175 21.42 -15.02 1.87
C ARG A 175 22.81 -15.60 2.10
N ALA A 176 23.19 -15.89 3.34
CA ALA A 176 24.47 -16.52 3.66
C ALA A 176 24.61 -17.91 3.01
N GLN A 177 23.52 -18.71 3.01
CA GLN A 177 23.50 -20.02 2.36
C GLN A 177 23.62 -19.92 0.84
N LEU A 178 22.93 -18.94 0.21
CA LEU A 178 23.04 -18.70 -1.23
C LEU A 178 24.43 -18.20 -1.63
N GLU A 179 25.03 -17.29 -0.86
CA GLU A 179 26.41 -16.81 -1.08
C GLU A 179 27.43 -17.95 -0.97
N THR A 180 27.25 -18.87 -0.01
CA THR A 180 28.08 -20.08 0.12
C THR A 180 27.92 -21.02 -1.07
N ARG A 181 26.70 -21.21 -1.59
CA ARG A 181 26.42 -22.08 -2.75
C ARG A 181 26.92 -21.50 -4.06
N ARG A 182 26.82 -20.19 -4.25
CA ARG A 182 27.23 -19.50 -5.48
C ARG A 182 28.76 -19.46 -5.61
N GLY A 183 29.48 -19.67 -4.50
CA GLY A 183 30.91 -19.42 -4.42
C GLY A 183 31.15 -17.92 -4.52
N THR A 184 32.04 -17.38 -3.70
CA THR A 184 32.62 -16.06 -3.97
C THR A 184 33.16 -16.06 -5.39
N ALA A 185 32.50 -15.31 -6.28
CA ALA A 185 33.10 -14.88 -7.54
C ALA A 185 34.32 -14.00 -7.25
#